data_AF-A0A7V9CRW9-F1
#
_entry.id   AF-A0A7V9CRW9-F1
#
_cell.length_a   1.000
_cell.length_b   1.000
_cell.length_c   1.000
_cell.angle_alpha   90.00
_cell.angle_beta   90.00
_cell.angle_gamma   90.00
#
_symmetry.space_group_name_H-M   'P 1'
#
loop_
_entity.id
_entity.type
_entity.pdbx_description
1 polymer ?
#
loop_
_entity_poly.entity_id
_entity_poly.type
_entity_poly.pdbx_seq_one_letter_code
_entity_poly.pdbx_strand_id
1 'polypeptide(L)'
;MGFVDQWREIERGLPGRWGETRLALAVRQPGQADRAAAMLGPLAPGRSAGRFHLTVGRRTGTSPGALERALHRLDEEGLRGGLELVGTTDAPVPAPEAEDGLAEAWDEALAGLPADWSHLHGQVDLTSTDHLERGALLLSPINPSRFDDSPSFRFRCARAAGYGASPGMARRCFERLDEDSIRASVAVLRLVSDSDAAGTQGPVWYVDGKVV
;
A
#
# COMPACT_ATOMS: atom_id res chain seq x y z
N MET A 1 -19.29 20.48 12.89
CA MET A 1 -17.90 20.01 12.95
C MET A 1 -17.26 20.25 11.59
N GLY A 2 -16.05 20.80 11.54
CA GLY A 2 -15.29 20.92 10.29
C GLY A 2 -14.79 19.56 9.80
N PHE A 3 -14.23 19.50 8.59
CA PHE A 3 -13.55 18.31 8.12
C PHE A 3 -12.24 18.05 8.88
N VAL A 4 -11.51 19.10 9.28
CA VAL A 4 -10.28 18.96 10.08
C VAL A 4 -10.59 18.34 11.45
N ASP A 5 -11.65 18.79 12.10
CA ASP A 5 -12.08 18.24 13.40
C ASP A 5 -12.47 16.76 13.28
N GLN A 6 -13.23 16.40 12.23
CA GLN A 6 -13.59 15.02 11.91
C GLN A 6 -12.35 14.15 11.68
N TRP A 7 -11.36 14.66 10.94
CA TRP A 7 -10.10 13.94 10.73
C TRP A 7 -9.35 13.70 12.04
N ARG A 8 -9.22 14.72 12.90
CA ARG A 8 -8.54 14.59 14.19
C ARG A 8 -9.26 13.63 15.14
N GLU A 9 -10.58 13.54 15.05
CA GLU A 9 -11.35 12.53 15.79
C GLU A 9 -11.08 11.12 15.28
N ILE A 10 -11.13 10.92 13.96
CA ILE A 10 -10.80 9.63 13.34
C ILE A 10 -9.36 9.23 13.70
N GLU A 11 -8.39 10.12 13.52
CA GLU A 11 -6.96 9.85 13.74
C GLU A 11 -6.66 9.45 15.19
N ARG A 12 -7.33 10.08 16.18
CA ARG A 12 -7.22 9.70 17.59
C ARG A 12 -7.80 8.31 17.88
N GLY A 13 -8.76 7.85 17.08
CA GLY A 13 -9.35 6.52 17.19
C GLY A 13 -8.58 5.42 16.45
N LEU A 14 -7.55 5.76 15.66
CA LEU A 14 -6.78 4.77 14.92
C LEU A 14 -5.82 3.97 15.84
N PRO A 15 -5.53 2.70 15.53
CA PRO A 15 -4.52 1.91 16.25
C PRO A 15 -3.16 2.60 16.26
N GLY A 16 -2.41 2.59 17.37
CA GLY A 16 -1.16 3.36 17.49
C GLY A 16 -0.12 3.10 16.38
N ARG A 17 -0.12 1.90 15.80
CA ARG A 17 0.76 1.46 14.70
C ARG A 17 0.08 1.43 13.33
N TRP A 18 -1.00 2.17 13.10
CA TRP A 18 -1.66 2.16 11.80
C TRP A 18 -0.70 2.56 10.66
N GLY A 19 -0.80 1.87 9.53
CA GLY A 19 0.05 2.08 8.36
C GLY A 19 -0.67 2.86 7.27
N GLU A 20 -1.88 2.39 6.95
CA GLU A 20 -2.75 2.94 5.91
C GLU A 20 -4.18 3.05 6.45
N THR A 21 -4.88 4.13 6.10
CA THR A 21 -6.29 4.32 6.40
C THR A 21 -7.04 4.84 5.18
N ARG A 22 -8.27 4.34 4.98
CA ARG A 22 -9.12 4.68 3.84
C ARG A 22 -10.28 5.53 4.31
N LEU A 23 -10.48 6.65 3.65
CA LEU A 23 -11.48 7.64 4.02
C LEU A 23 -12.46 7.87 2.87
N ALA A 24 -13.73 8.09 3.22
CA ALA A 24 -14.76 8.55 2.29
C ALA A 24 -15.28 9.92 2.72
N LEU A 25 -14.98 10.93 1.93
CA LEU A 25 -15.45 12.31 2.11
C LEU A 25 -16.71 12.55 1.27
N ALA A 26 -17.76 13.05 1.88
CA ALA A 26 -18.99 13.50 1.22
C ALA A 26 -19.22 14.98 1.51
N VAL A 27 -19.51 15.77 0.48
CA VAL A 27 -19.90 17.18 0.64
C VAL A 27 -21.41 17.26 0.82
N ARG A 28 -21.88 18.06 1.78
CA ARG A 28 -23.31 18.14 2.14
C ARG A 28 -24.18 18.68 1.01
N GLN A 29 -23.67 19.62 0.24
CA GLN A 29 -24.38 20.19 -0.91
C GLN A 29 -23.83 19.59 -2.21
N PRO A 30 -24.64 18.87 -3.01
CA PRO A 30 -24.17 18.24 -4.24
C PRO A 30 -23.56 19.23 -5.25
N GLY A 31 -24.08 20.45 -5.33
CA GLY A 31 -23.55 21.50 -6.21
C GLY A 31 -22.16 22.02 -5.84
N GLN A 32 -21.63 21.65 -4.66
CA GLN A 32 -20.28 22.00 -4.22
C GLN A 32 -19.25 20.91 -4.53
N ALA A 33 -19.68 19.77 -5.10
CA ALA A 33 -18.81 18.63 -5.32
C ALA A 33 -17.65 18.94 -6.28
N ASP A 34 -17.88 19.69 -7.36
CA ASP A 34 -16.80 20.01 -8.31
C ASP A 34 -15.78 21.00 -7.73
N ARG A 35 -16.25 21.91 -6.88
CA ARG A 35 -15.37 22.81 -6.11
C ARG A 35 -14.52 22.03 -5.10
N ALA A 36 -15.11 21.06 -4.41
CA ALA A 36 -14.37 20.16 -3.52
C ALA A 36 -13.35 19.32 -4.30
N ALA A 37 -13.74 18.80 -5.48
CA ALA A 37 -12.84 18.03 -6.35
C ALA A 37 -11.60 18.84 -6.75
N ALA A 38 -11.78 20.12 -7.11
CA ALA A 38 -10.67 21.00 -7.44
C ALA A 38 -9.69 21.18 -6.27
N MET A 39 -10.19 21.32 -5.04
CA MET A 39 -9.34 21.47 -3.85
C MET A 39 -8.63 20.18 -3.45
N LEU A 40 -9.29 19.04 -3.62
CA LEU A 40 -8.74 17.71 -3.35
C LEU A 40 -7.84 17.20 -4.47
N GLY A 41 -7.80 17.87 -5.63
CA GLY A 41 -7.03 17.47 -6.81
C GLY A 41 -5.58 17.03 -6.53
N PRO A 42 -4.79 17.74 -5.70
CA PRO A 42 -3.44 17.32 -5.35
C PRO A 42 -3.32 15.96 -4.66
N LEU A 43 -4.41 15.48 -4.03
CA LEU A 43 -4.48 14.18 -3.37
C LEU A 43 -4.97 13.06 -4.32
N ALA A 44 -5.34 13.42 -5.55
CA ALA A 44 -5.88 12.53 -6.57
C ALA A 44 -6.94 11.54 -6.05
N PRO A 45 -8.00 11.99 -5.36
CA PRO A 45 -9.01 11.08 -4.82
C PRO A 45 -9.76 10.34 -5.91
N GLY A 46 -10.13 9.10 -5.64
CA GLY A 46 -11.15 8.42 -6.43
C GLY A 46 -12.52 9.08 -6.19
N ARG A 47 -13.35 9.21 -7.22
CA ARG A 47 -14.72 9.75 -7.09
C ARG A 47 -15.72 8.70 -7.54
N SER A 48 -16.63 8.30 -6.65
CA SER A 48 -17.72 7.38 -6.97
C SER A 48 -18.94 7.68 -6.09
N ALA A 49 -20.15 7.52 -6.64
CA ALA A 49 -21.41 7.76 -5.93
C ALA A 49 -21.50 9.11 -5.17
N GLY A 50 -20.88 10.17 -5.70
CA GLY A 50 -20.87 11.50 -5.07
C GLY A 50 -19.92 11.63 -3.87
N ARG A 51 -19.06 10.64 -3.61
CA ARG A 51 -18.07 10.64 -2.53
C ARG A 51 -16.65 10.59 -3.08
N PHE A 52 -15.73 11.18 -2.33
CA PHE A 52 -14.30 11.17 -2.58
C PHE A 52 -13.64 10.12 -1.71
N HIS A 53 -12.93 9.19 -2.32
CA HIS A 53 -12.22 8.11 -1.66
C HIS A 53 -10.73 8.41 -1.64
N LEU A 54 -10.16 8.44 -0.44
CA LEU A 54 -8.79 8.83 -0.18
C LEU A 54 -8.09 7.71 0.58
N THR A 55 -6.83 7.46 0.24
CA THR A 55 -5.95 6.58 1.00
C THR A 55 -4.86 7.42 1.64
N VAL A 56 -4.73 7.31 2.95
CA VAL A 56 -3.81 8.10 3.77
C VAL A 56 -2.86 7.14 4.47
N GLY A 57 -1.56 7.38 4.36
CA GLY A 57 -0.56 6.50 4.94
C GLY A 57 0.64 7.28 5.46
N ARG A 58 1.30 6.69 6.47
CA ARG A 58 2.51 7.29 7.08
C ARG A 58 3.76 7.07 6.25
N ARG A 59 3.78 5.99 5.47
CA ARG A 59 4.90 5.61 4.58
C ARG A 59 4.56 5.79 3.12
N THR A 60 3.31 5.52 2.72
CA THR A 60 2.87 5.61 1.33
C THR A 60 1.56 6.39 1.18
N GLY A 61 1.26 6.82 -0.03
CA GLY A 61 0.04 7.56 -0.37
C GLY A 61 0.01 9.00 0.10
N THR A 62 -1.19 9.50 0.38
CA THR A 62 -1.36 10.86 0.91
C THR A 62 -0.88 10.88 2.36
N SER A 63 0.08 11.75 2.68
CA SER A 63 0.51 11.89 4.07
C SER A 63 -0.59 12.53 4.94
N PRO A 64 -0.65 12.23 6.25
CA PRO A 64 -1.63 12.83 7.16
C PRO A 64 -1.64 14.35 7.11
N GLY A 65 -0.45 14.97 7.08
CA GLY A 65 -0.33 16.42 6.96
C GLY A 65 -0.78 16.99 5.62
N ALA A 66 -0.62 16.24 4.51
CA ALA A 66 -1.15 16.66 3.22
C ALA A 66 -2.69 16.60 3.17
N LEU A 67 -3.28 15.56 3.78
CA LEU A 67 -4.72 15.51 3.98
C LEU A 67 -5.19 16.69 4.83
N GLU A 68 -4.60 16.91 6.01
CA GLU A 68 -5.03 17.97 6.93
C GLU A 68 -5.03 19.36 6.27
N ARG A 69 -3.99 19.68 5.48
CA ARG A 69 -3.94 20.92 4.68
C ARG A 69 -5.06 21.02 3.64
N ALA A 70 -5.43 19.90 3.00
CA ALA A 70 -6.53 19.91 2.04
C ALA A 70 -7.89 20.09 2.74
N LEU A 71 -8.09 19.44 3.89
CA LEU A 71 -9.31 19.58 4.69
C LEU A 71 -9.45 21.00 5.26
N HIS A 72 -8.34 21.63 5.68
CA HIS A 72 -8.33 23.01 6.14
C HIS A 72 -8.83 23.97 5.06
N ARG A 73 -8.37 23.81 3.81
CA ARG A 73 -8.84 24.62 2.67
C ARG A 73 -10.33 24.42 2.40
N LEU A 74 -10.83 23.18 2.51
CA LEU A 74 -12.28 22.92 2.38
C LEU A 74 -13.07 23.64 3.48
N ASP A 75 -12.56 23.63 4.72
CA ASP A 75 -13.21 24.26 5.86
C ASP A 75 -13.22 25.80 5.76
N GLU A 76 -12.10 26.41 5.33
CA GLU A 76 -11.94 27.84 5.08
C GLU A 76 -12.88 28.34 3.97
N GLU A 77 -13.05 27.54 2.91
CA GLU A 77 -13.96 27.81 1.80
C GLU A 77 -15.45 27.59 2.16
N GLY A 78 -15.72 27.21 3.41
CA GLY A 78 -17.07 27.01 3.93
C GLY A 78 -17.76 25.74 3.43
N LEU A 79 -17.01 24.82 2.81
CA LEU A 79 -17.57 23.51 2.47
C LEU A 79 -17.77 22.71 3.76
N ARG A 80 -18.89 22.00 3.82
CA ARG A 80 -19.27 21.18 4.97
C ARG A 80 -19.73 19.82 4.49
N GLY A 81 -19.56 18.81 5.31
CA GLY A 81 -19.90 17.44 4.95
C GLY A 81 -19.42 16.44 5.97
N GLY A 82 -19.35 15.18 5.54
CA GLY A 82 -18.93 14.04 6.35
C GLY A 82 -17.61 13.47 5.88
N LEU A 83 -16.74 13.12 6.82
CA LEU A 83 -15.56 12.31 6.62
C LEU A 83 -15.76 11.00 7.39
N GLU A 84 -15.66 9.88 6.69
CA GLU A 84 -15.93 8.56 7.24
C GLU A 84 -14.70 7.67 7.10
N LEU A 85 -14.38 6.92 8.16
CA LEU A 85 -13.38 5.87 8.12
C LEU A 85 -13.97 4.62 7.47
N VAL A 86 -13.45 4.25 6.29
CA VAL A 86 -13.88 3.06 5.55
C VAL A 86 -13.09 1.82 5.96
N GLY A 87 -11.83 2.00 6.38
CA GLY A 87 -11.02 0.90 6.90
C GLY A 87 -9.61 1.33 7.25
N THR A 88 -8.93 0.52 8.05
CA THR A 88 -7.54 0.75 8.47
C THR A 88 -6.76 -0.54 8.35
N THR A 89 -5.52 -0.43 7.90
CA THR A 89 -4.54 -1.51 7.91
C THR A 89 -3.43 -1.12 8.88
N ASP A 90 -3.07 -2.04 9.77
CA ASP A 90 -1.89 -1.87 10.63
C ASP A 90 -0.65 -1.71 9.75
N ALA A 91 0.32 -0.91 10.22
CA ALA A 91 1.62 -0.89 9.58
C ALA A 91 2.16 -2.32 9.64
N PRO A 92 2.76 -2.82 8.53
CA PRO A 92 3.52 -4.04 8.59
C PRO A 92 4.48 -3.93 9.77
N VAL A 93 4.42 -4.88 10.69
CA VAL A 93 5.51 -5.04 11.65
C VAL A 93 6.73 -5.31 10.78
N PRO A 94 7.77 -4.45 10.80
CA PRO A 94 8.99 -4.77 10.09
C PRO A 94 9.38 -6.16 10.57
N ALA A 95 9.45 -7.11 9.63
CA ALA A 95 10.00 -8.41 9.96
C ALA A 95 11.36 -8.16 10.61
N PRO A 96 11.70 -8.86 11.71
CA PRO A 96 13.04 -8.78 12.23
C PRO A 96 14.00 -9.01 11.06
N GLU A 97 15.11 -8.26 11.04
CA GLU A 97 16.21 -8.59 10.11
C GLU A 97 16.46 -10.08 10.26
N ALA A 98 16.27 -10.82 9.17
CA ALA A 98 16.39 -12.26 9.25
C ALA A 98 17.84 -12.56 9.62
N GLU A 99 18.06 -13.17 10.79
CA GLU A 99 19.37 -13.76 11.12
C GLU A 99 19.70 -14.88 10.14
N ASP A 100 18.64 -15.51 9.62
CA ASP A 100 18.57 -16.47 8.51
C ASP A 100 18.42 -15.75 7.15
N GLY A 101 18.69 -16.39 6.02
CA GLY A 101 18.71 -15.71 4.71
C GLY A 101 17.33 -15.15 4.28
N LEU A 102 17.29 -14.14 3.40
CA LEU A 102 16.03 -13.57 2.87
C LEU A 102 15.18 -14.64 2.18
N ALA A 103 15.81 -15.63 1.54
CA ALA A 103 15.11 -16.77 0.96
C ALA A 103 14.37 -17.62 2.01
N GLU A 104 14.94 -17.80 3.20
CA GLU A 104 14.33 -18.57 4.29
C GLU A 104 13.21 -17.77 4.95
N ALA A 105 13.41 -16.46 5.16
CA ALA A 105 12.36 -15.56 5.63
C ALA A 105 11.14 -15.55 4.69
N TRP A 106 11.37 -15.70 3.38
CA TRP A 106 10.29 -15.84 2.41
C TRP A 106 9.54 -17.18 2.53
N ASP A 107 10.25 -18.28 2.74
CA ASP A 107 9.63 -19.58 2.96
C ASP A 107 8.77 -19.58 4.24
N GLU A 108 9.26 -18.97 5.32
CA GLU A 108 8.52 -18.79 6.56
C GLU A 108 7.27 -17.92 6.36
N ALA A 109 7.42 -16.78 5.68
CA ALA A 109 6.30 -15.89 5.37
C ALA A 109 5.20 -16.60 4.58
N LEU A 110 5.57 -17.45 3.61
CA LEU A 110 4.62 -18.26 2.85
C LEU A 110 3.96 -19.37 3.68
N ALA A 111 4.72 -20.01 4.57
CA ALA A 111 4.20 -21.04 5.46
C ALA A 111 3.13 -20.51 6.44
N GLY A 112 3.22 -19.22 6.79
CA GLY A 112 2.23 -18.53 7.62
C GLY A 112 0.92 -18.13 6.91
N LEU A 113 0.83 -18.30 5.58
CA LEU A 113 -0.35 -17.89 4.82
C LEU A 113 -1.50 -18.93 4.90
N PRO A 114 -2.77 -18.49 4.82
CA PRO A 114 -3.92 -19.38 4.66
C PRO A 114 -3.74 -20.37 3.51
N ALA A 115 -4.15 -21.63 3.70
CA ALA A 115 -3.95 -22.70 2.72
C ALA A 115 -4.63 -22.47 1.36
N ASP A 116 -5.53 -21.50 1.25
CA ASP A 116 -6.33 -21.12 0.08
C ASP A 116 -5.86 -19.82 -0.60
N TRP A 117 -4.70 -19.27 -0.21
CA TRP A 117 -4.21 -18.05 -0.81
C TRP A 117 -3.95 -18.21 -2.32
N SER A 118 -4.27 -17.17 -3.10
CA SER A 118 -4.16 -17.15 -4.57
C SER A 118 -3.12 -16.14 -5.04
N HIS A 119 -3.18 -14.91 -4.53
CA HIS A 119 -2.28 -13.82 -4.90
C HIS A 119 -1.83 -13.05 -3.67
N LEU A 120 -0.61 -12.51 -3.75
CA LEU A 120 -0.11 -11.59 -2.75
C LEU A 120 0.61 -10.42 -3.40
N HIS A 121 0.67 -9.33 -2.64
CA HIS A 121 1.51 -8.19 -2.90
C HIS A 121 2.60 -8.15 -1.83
N GLY A 122 3.86 -8.33 -2.24
CA GLY A 122 5.01 -8.39 -1.35
C GLY A 122 5.87 -7.14 -1.42
N GLN A 123 6.68 -6.93 -0.39
CA GLN A 123 7.70 -5.89 -0.33
C GLN A 123 9.03 -6.48 0.12
N VAL A 124 10.11 -6.01 -0.48
CA VAL A 124 11.48 -6.22 -0.03
C VAL A 124 12.03 -4.85 0.36
N ASP A 125 12.48 -4.73 1.60
CA ASP A 125 13.12 -3.52 2.13
C ASP A 125 14.62 -3.79 2.25
N LEU A 126 15.46 -3.05 1.52
CA LEU A 126 16.91 -3.12 1.64
C LEU A 126 17.37 -2.26 2.83
N THR A 127 18.44 -2.67 3.50
CA THR A 127 18.98 -1.90 4.66
C THR A 127 19.75 -0.64 4.26
N SER A 128 20.21 -0.55 3.00
CA SER A 128 20.96 0.59 2.47
C SER A 128 20.51 0.94 1.05
N THR A 129 20.48 2.24 0.76
CA THR A 129 20.27 2.77 -0.59
C THR A 129 21.41 2.43 -1.55
N ASP A 130 22.60 2.11 -1.07
CA ASP A 130 23.75 1.71 -1.88
C ASP A 130 23.48 0.43 -2.68
N HIS A 131 22.56 -0.41 -2.18
CA HIS A 131 22.18 -1.66 -2.81
C HIS A 131 20.99 -1.51 -3.78
N LEU A 132 20.46 -0.30 -3.99
CA LEU A 132 19.27 -0.10 -4.83
C LEU A 132 19.45 -0.60 -6.26
N GLU A 133 20.52 -0.20 -6.94
CA GLU A 133 20.74 -0.56 -8.35
C GLU A 133 20.99 -2.06 -8.49
N ARG A 134 21.83 -2.62 -7.63
CA ARG A 134 22.16 -4.05 -7.62
C ARG A 134 20.94 -4.89 -7.24
N GLY A 135 20.19 -4.48 -6.22
CA GLY A 135 18.95 -5.10 -5.79
C GLY A 135 17.90 -5.10 -6.91
N ALA A 136 17.72 -3.97 -7.61
CA ALA A 136 16.81 -3.89 -8.75
C ALA A 136 17.20 -4.88 -9.87
N LEU A 137 18.49 -5.03 -10.15
CA LEU A 137 18.98 -5.99 -11.15
C LEU A 137 18.69 -7.43 -10.72
N LEU A 138 19.03 -7.80 -9.48
CA LEU A 138 18.88 -9.16 -8.96
C LEU A 138 17.39 -9.55 -8.82
N LEU A 139 16.54 -8.58 -8.46
CA LEU A 139 15.09 -8.74 -8.36
C LEU A 139 14.37 -8.57 -9.71
N SER A 140 15.04 -8.17 -10.78
CA SER A 140 14.38 -7.90 -12.09
C SER A 140 13.44 -9.01 -12.60
N PRO A 141 13.69 -10.33 -12.38
CA PRO A 141 12.78 -11.37 -12.85
C PRO A 141 11.39 -11.34 -12.22
N ILE A 142 11.25 -10.79 -10.99
CA ILE A 142 9.94 -10.65 -10.33
C ILE A 142 9.22 -9.35 -10.68
N ASN A 143 9.74 -8.59 -11.64
CA ASN A 143 9.21 -7.30 -12.10
C ASN A 143 8.86 -6.35 -10.94
N PRO A 144 9.84 -6.02 -10.08
CA PRO A 144 9.60 -5.17 -8.93
C PRO A 144 9.33 -3.74 -9.38
N SER A 145 8.57 -3.01 -8.58
CA SER A 145 8.31 -1.59 -8.75
C SER A 145 8.69 -0.81 -7.49
N ARG A 146 9.19 0.42 -7.69
CA ARG A 146 9.42 1.39 -6.62
C ARG A 146 8.26 2.37 -6.56
N PHE A 147 7.87 2.76 -5.36
CA PHE A 147 6.70 3.61 -5.13
C PHE A 147 7.04 4.94 -4.47
N ASP A 148 8.20 5.04 -3.84
CA ASP A 148 8.71 6.21 -3.15
C ASP A 148 10.25 6.18 -3.13
N ASP A 149 10.85 7.13 -2.41
CA ASP A 149 12.31 7.26 -2.29
C ASP A 149 12.94 6.27 -1.30
N SER A 150 12.15 5.38 -0.67
CA SER A 150 12.69 4.37 0.23
C SER A 150 13.51 3.31 -0.54
N PRO A 151 14.45 2.62 0.14
CA PRO A 151 15.24 1.53 -0.44
C PRO A 151 14.42 0.24 -0.58
N SER A 152 13.23 0.32 -1.15
CA SER A 152 12.24 -0.76 -1.12
C SER A 152 11.67 -1.07 -2.49
N PHE A 153 11.38 -2.35 -2.72
CA PHE A 153 10.79 -2.88 -3.93
C PHE A 153 9.50 -3.60 -3.60
N ARG A 154 8.47 -3.41 -4.41
CA ARG A 154 7.23 -4.20 -4.30
C ARG A 154 7.01 -5.04 -5.52
N PHE A 155 6.40 -6.20 -5.32
CA PHE A 155 6.19 -7.18 -6.38
C PHE A 155 4.87 -7.90 -6.18
N ARG A 156 4.35 -8.45 -7.27
CA ARG A 156 3.16 -9.32 -7.26
C ARG A 156 3.62 -10.77 -7.31
N CYS A 157 2.97 -11.61 -6.52
CA CYS A 157 3.19 -13.05 -6.56
C CYS A 157 1.85 -13.81 -6.65
N ALA A 158 1.83 -14.84 -7.48
CA ALA A 158 0.67 -15.69 -7.69
C ALA A 158 1.05 -17.15 -7.36
N ARG A 159 0.21 -17.84 -6.58
CA ARG A 159 0.51 -19.19 -6.12
C ARG A 159 0.55 -20.21 -7.26
N ALA A 160 -0.49 -20.21 -8.10
CA ALA A 160 -0.72 -21.22 -9.12
C ALA A 160 -1.09 -20.63 -10.49
N ALA A 161 -1.89 -19.57 -10.53
CA ALA A 161 -2.36 -18.95 -11.77
C ALA A 161 -2.49 -17.42 -11.64
N GLY A 162 -2.44 -16.71 -12.76
CA GLY A 162 -2.57 -15.24 -12.86
C GLY A 162 -1.23 -14.50 -12.99
N TYR A 163 -1.26 -13.18 -12.79
CA TYR A 163 -0.12 -12.29 -13.04
C TYR A 163 0.79 -12.13 -11.81
N GLY A 164 2.10 -12.13 -12.02
CA GLY A 164 3.13 -11.94 -11.00
C GLY A 164 4.19 -13.05 -11.03
N ALA A 165 5.16 -12.94 -10.14
CA ALA A 165 6.16 -13.99 -9.94
C ALA A 165 5.54 -15.24 -9.30
N SER A 166 6.08 -16.42 -9.60
CA SER A 166 5.80 -17.61 -8.79
C SER A 166 6.57 -17.55 -7.46
N PRO A 167 6.10 -18.25 -6.41
CA PRO A 167 6.81 -18.32 -5.13
C PRO A 167 8.28 -18.74 -5.27
N GLY A 168 8.55 -19.75 -6.10
CA GLY A 168 9.90 -20.23 -6.35
C GLY A 168 10.76 -19.24 -7.15
N MET A 169 10.17 -18.42 -8.01
CA MET A 169 10.91 -17.37 -8.72
C MET A 169 11.32 -16.24 -7.77
N ALA A 170 10.41 -15.81 -6.89
CA ALA A 170 10.72 -14.84 -5.84
C ALA A 170 11.83 -15.36 -4.93
N ARG A 171 11.70 -16.61 -4.45
CA ARG A 171 12.71 -17.27 -3.63
C ARG A 171 14.09 -17.25 -4.27
N ARG A 172 14.21 -17.62 -5.55
CA ARG A 172 15.49 -17.58 -6.30
C ARG A 172 16.08 -16.18 -6.44
N CYS A 173 15.25 -15.14 -6.51
CA CYS A 173 15.75 -13.78 -6.54
C CYS A 173 16.26 -13.36 -5.16
N PHE A 174 15.66 -13.86 -4.08
CA PHE A 174 16.12 -13.63 -2.71
C PHE A 174 17.41 -14.37 -2.40
N GLU A 175 17.56 -15.62 -2.85
CA GLU A 175 18.82 -16.36 -2.77
C GLU A 175 19.98 -15.57 -3.41
N ARG A 176 19.72 -14.90 -4.53
CA ARG A 176 20.75 -14.06 -5.17
C ARG A 176 21.11 -12.82 -4.36
N LEU A 177 20.17 -12.25 -3.61
CA LEU A 177 20.48 -11.16 -2.69
C LEU A 177 21.33 -11.67 -1.52
N ASP A 178 21.00 -12.85 -1.00
CA ASP A 178 21.76 -13.52 0.06
C ASP A 178 23.19 -13.85 -0.41
N GLU A 179 23.34 -14.45 -1.59
CA GLU A 179 24.64 -14.75 -2.23
C GLU A 179 25.51 -13.49 -2.42
N ASP A 180 24.88 -12.36 -2.75
CA ASP A 180 25.54 -11.07 -2.94
C ASP A 180 25.73 -10.29 -1.62
N SER A 181 25.37 -10.89 -0.48
CA SER A 181 25.45 -10.30 0.86
C SER A 181 24.67 -8.99 1.00
N ILE A 182 23.59 -8.82 0.24
CA ILE A 182 22.70 -7.66 0.32
C ILE A 182 21.64 -7.93 1.38
N ARG A 183 21.77 -7.27 2.53
CA ARG A 183 20.80 -7.40 3.61
C ARG A 183 19.47 -6.75 3.26
N ALA A 184 18.40 -7.48 3.52
CA ALA A 184 17.04 -7.03 3.30
C ALA A 184 16.06 -7.76 4.22
N SER A 185 14.83 -7.27 4.27
CA SER A 185 13.69 -7.99 4.85
C SER A 185 12.57 -8.12 3.82
N VAL A 186 11.78 -9.20 3.91
CA VAL A 186 10.60 -9.41 3.06
C VAL A 186 9.33 -9.42 3.89
N ALA A 187 8.26 -8.81 3.36
CA ALA A 187 6.95 -8.78 3.99
C ALA A 187 5.83 -9.00 2.98
N VAL A 188 4.79 -9.73 3.40
CA VAL A 188 3.52 -9.83 2.66
C VAL A 188 2.65 -8.64 3.07
N LEU A 189 2.44 -7.71 2.14
CA LEU A 189 1.65 -6.51 2.41
C LEU A 189 0.14 -6.78 2.33
N ARG A 190 -0.27 -7.58 1.33
CA ARG A 190 -1.67 -7.92 1.08
C ARG A 190 -1.80 -9.31 0.50
N LEU A 191 -2.95 -9.92 0.74
CA LEU A 191 -3.29 -11.27 0.32
C LEU A 191 -4.70 -11.29 -0.27
N VAL A 192 -4.91 -12.10 -1.30
CA VAL A 192 -6.21 -12.49 -1.81
C VAL A 192 -6.25 -14.02 -1.79
N SER A 193 -7.31 -14.56 -1.20
CA SER A 193 -7.62 -16.00 -1.18
C SER A 193 -8.79 -16.30 -2.11
N ASP A 194 -8.84 -17.55 -2.57
CA ASP A 194 -9.95 -18.12 -3.34
C ASP A 194 -10.40 -17.26 -4.53
N SER A 195 -9.45 -16.82 -5.35
CA SER A 195 -9.76 -16.05 -6.56
C SER A 195 -9.43 -16.81 -7.83
N ASP A 196 -10.42 -16.94 -8.71
CA ASP A 196 -10.23 -17.40 -10.08
C ASP A 196 -9.90 -16.22 -11.00
N ALA A 197 -8.72 -16.27 -11.62
CA ALA A 197 -8.29 -15.25 -12.57
C ALA A 197 -9.11 -15.33 -13.88
N ALA A 198 -9.58 -14.19 -14.37
CA ALA A 198 -10.16 -14.09 -15.70
C ALA A 198 -9.04 -13.99 -16.76
N GLY A 199 -8.62 -15.12 -17.31
CA GLY A 199 -7.50 -15.18 -18.26
C GLY A 199 -6.15 -14.98 -17.58
N THR A 200 -5.28 -14.12 -18.13
CA THR A 200 -3.97 -13.79 -17.51
C THR A 200 -4.05 -12.66 -16.47
N GLN A 201 -5.21 -12.01 -16.35
CA GLN A 201 -5.40 -10.90 -15.43
C GLN A 201 -5.72 -11.45 -14.03
N GLY A 202 -4.76 -11.31 -13.12
CA GLY A 202 -4.98 -11.51 -11.69
C GLY A 202 -5.78 -10.34 -11.07
N PRO A 203 -6.01 -10.36 -9.75
CA PRO A 203 -6.69 -9.26 -9.05
C PRO A 203 -5.96 -7.93 -9.29
N VAL A 204 -6.76 -6.89 -9.49
CA VAL A 204 -6.27 -5.51 -9.59
C VAL A 204 -6.02 -4.99 -8.19
N TRP A 205 -4.77 -4.64 -7.90
CA TRP A 205 -4.40 -4.08 -6.62
C TRP A 205 -4.47 -2.56 -6.69
N TYR A 206 -5.20 -1.95 -5.75
CA TYR A 206 -5.15 -0.50 -5.55
C TYR A 206 -4.24 -0.19 -4.36
N VAL A 207 -3.07 0.39 -4.65
CA VAL A 207 -2.15 0.90 -3.63
C VAL A 207 -2.12 2.41 -3.78
N ASP A 208 -2.45 3.13 -2.71
CA ASP A 208 -2.55 4.60 -2.70
C ASP A 208 -3.48 5.18 -3.77
N GLY A 209 -4.58 4.48 -4.08
CA GLY A 209 -5.54 4.88 -5.12
C GLY A 209 -5.05 4.66 -6.56
N LYS A 210 -3.84 4.11 -6.75
CA LYS A 210 -3.29 3.74 -8.05
C LYS A 210 -3.37 2.24 -8.27
N VAL A 211 -3.63 1.85 -9.51
CA VAL A 211 -3.54 0.45 -9.94
C VAL A 211 -2.07 0.04 -9.97
N VAL A 212 -1.72 -1.08 -9.33
CA VAL A 212 -0.36 -1.64 -9.27
C VAL A 212 -0.26 -3.09 -9.69
#